data_AF-A0A662J4Z8-F1
#
_entry.id   AF-A0A662J4Z8-F1
#
_cell.length_a   1.000
_cell.length_b   1.000
_cell.length_c   1.000
_cell.angle_alpha   90.00
_cell.angle_beta   90.00
_cell.angle_gamma   90.00
#
_symmetry.space_group_name_H-M   'P 1'
#
loop_
_entity.id
_entity.type
_entity.pdbx_description
1 polymer ?
#
loop_
_entity_poly.entity_id
_entity_poly.type
_entity_poly.pdbx_seq_one_letter_code
_entity_poly.pdbx_strand_id
1 'polypeptide(L)' 'MSCRSCAQCPFSWVELEYFKCLKCGHVWLDDPFDPDAWKCPGCSAEGEQVTLLKQQVKA' A
#
# COMPACT_ATOMS: atom_id res chain seq x y z
N MET A 1 18.10 -10.02 14.26
CA MET A 1 17.34 -8.91 14.90
C MET A 1 16.01 -8.80 14.17
N SER A 2 15.01 -9.59 14.56
CA SER A 2 13.68 -9.58 13.94
C SER A 2 12.68 -9.04 14.96
N CYS A 3 12.03 -7.92 14.60
CA CYS A 3 11.05 -7.21 15.42
C CYS A 3 9.68 -7.91 15.43
N ARG A 4 9.65 -9.25 15.54
CA ARG A 4 8.42 -10.06 15.47
C ARG A 4 7.75 -10.30 16.82
N SER A 5 8.34 -9.85 17.92
CA SER A 5 7.92 -10.22 19.28
C SER A 5 7.69 -9.02 20.21
N CYS A 6 7.53 -7.81 19.67
CA CYS A 6 7.30 -6.63 20.50
C CYS A 6 5.82 -6.59 20.94
N ALA A 7 5.56 -6.88 22.21
CA ALA A 7 4.23 -6.83 22.84
C ALA A 7 3.61 -5.42 22.93
N GLN A 8 4.33 -4.39 22.48
CA GLN A 8 3.83 -3.01 22.35
C GLN A 8 3.20 -2.73 20.99
N CYS A 9 3.27 -3.67 20.06
CA CYS A 9 2.65 -3.49 18.76
C CYS A 9 1.20 -3.97 18.84
N PRO A 10 0.20 -3.07 18.75
CA PRO A 10 -1.20 -3.45 18.92
C PRO A 10 -1.60 -4.50 17.88
N PHE A 11 -2.49 -5.41 18.29
CA PHE A 11 -3.00 -6.57 17.55
C PHE A 11 -3.71 -6.26 16.20
N SER A 12 -3.61 -5.02 15.71
CA SER A 12 -4.21 -4.53 14.47
C SER A 12 -3.14 -3.90 13.58
N TRP A 13 -2.14 -4.68 13.17
CA TRP A 13 -1.33 -4.28 12.02
C TRP A 13 -2.22 -4.41 10.79
N VAL A 14 -2.75 -3.30 10.30
CA VAL A 14 -3.26 -3.28 8.94
C VAL A 14 -2.03 -3.33 8.04
N GLU A 15 -1.91 -4.41 7.26
CA GLU A 15 -0.90 -4.46 6.21
C GLU A 15 -1.26 -3.39 5.17
N LEU A 16 -0.62 -2.23 5.28
CA LEU A 16 -0.80 -1.14 4.33
C LEU A 16 -0.09 -1.51 3.03
N GLU A 17 -0.84 -1.50 1.93
CA GLU A 17 -0.32 -1.80 0.60
C GLU A 17 0.16 -0.52 -0.09
N TYR A 18 1.23 -0.61 -0.89
CA TYR A 18 1.65 0.49 -1.73
C TYR A 18 1.12 0.29 -3.15
N PHE A 19 0.53 1.32 -3.71
CA PHE A 19 0.07 1.35 -5.10
C PHE A 19 0.98 2.21 -5.97
N LYS A 20 1.08 1.84 -7.25
CA LYS A 20 1.75 2.61 -8.28
C LYS A 20 0.83 2.76 -9.49
N CYS A 21 0.67 4.00 -9.95
CA CYS A 21 -0.04 4.31 -11.18
C CYS A 21 0.87 4.07 -12.38
N LEU A 22 0.43 3.24 -13.31
CA LEU A 22 1.13 2.98 -14.58
C LEU A 22 0.99 4.13 -15.59
N LYS A 23 -0.05 4.96 -15.45
CA LYS A 23 -0.33 6.09 -16.34
C LYS A 23 0.55 7.31 -16.05
N CYS A 24 0.66 7.71 -14.78
CA CYS A 24 1.41 8.91 -14.37
C CYS A 24 2.65 8.62 -13.52
N GLY A 25 2.87 7.37 -13.11
CA GLY A 25 4.02 6.98 -12.30
C GLY A 25 3.92 7.31 -10.81
N HIS A 26 2.81 7.92 -10.35
CA HIS A 26 2.60 8.26 -8.94
C HIS A 26 2.58 7.00 -8.06
N VAL A 27 3.10 7.09 -6.84
CA VAL A 27 3.13 6.01 -5.85
C VAL A 27 2.49 6.53 -4.58
N TRP A 28 1.56 5.77 -4.01
CA TRP A 28 0.85 6.14 -2.78
C TRP A 28 0.58 4.91 -1.93
N LEU A 29 0.24 5.17 -0.66
CA LEU A 29 -0.16 4.15 0.29
C LEU A 29 -1.67 3.98 0.24
N ASP A 30 -2.14 2.75 0.32
CA ASP A 30 -3.55 2.47 0.53
C ASP A 30 -4.01 3.02 1.88
N ASP A 31 -5.26 3.45 1.93
CA ASP A 31 -5.95 3.80 3.16
C ASP A 31 -7.17 2.88 3.32
N PRO A 32 -7.14 1.92 4.25
CA PRO A 32 -8.24 0.97 4.46
C PRO A 32 -9.54 1.63 4.91
N PHE A 33 -9.50 2.89 5.37
CA PHE A 33 -10.68 3.63 5.79
C PHE A 33 -11.31 4.44 4.65
N ASP A 34 -10.61 4.59 3.52
CA ASP A 34 -11.10 5.29 2.34
C ASP A 34 -11.36 4.28 1.19
N PRO A 35 -12.64 4.05 0.81
CA PRO A 35 -12.98 3.10 -0.25
C PRO A 35 -12.48 3.51 -1.64
N ASP A 36 -11.99 4.74 -1.81
CA ASP A 36 -11.40 5.24 -3.05
C ASP A 36 -9.87 5.35 -3.00
N ALA A 37 -9.21 4.95 -1.90
CA ALA A 37 -7.76 5.02 -1.74
C ALA A 37 -6.97 4.17 -2.73
N TRP A 38 -7.60 3.18 -3.36
CA TRP A 38 -7.01 2.38 -4.44
C TRP A 38 -6.88 3.15 -5.77
N LYS A 39 -7.51 4.32 -5.90
CA LYS A 39 -7.43 5.17 -7.11
C LYS A 39 -6.23 6.11 -7.04
N CYS A 40 -5.63 6.37 -8.19
CA CYS A 40 -4.49 7.28 -8.26
C CYS A 40 -4.89 8.73 -7.91
N PRO A 41 -4.34 9.35 -6.85
CA PRO A 41 -4.73 10.70 -6.45
C PRO A 41 -4.31 11.78 -7.46
N GLY A 42 -3.28 11.52 -8.28
CA GLY A 42 -2.80 12.49 -9.27
C GLY A 42 -3.56 12.54 -10.60
N CYS A 43 -4.22 11.45 -11.01
CA CYS A 43 -4.86 11.37 -12.34
C CYS A 43 -6.12 10.51 -12.40
N SER A 44 -6.62 10.08 -11.23
CA SER A 44 -7.81 9.23 -11.06
C SER A 44 -7.77 7.92 -11.85
N ALA A 45 -6.56 7.44 -12.17
CA ALA A 45 -6.36 6.13 -12.78
C ALA A 45 -6.76 5.01 -11.80
N GLU A 46 -7.35 3.96 -12.35
CA GLU A 46 -7.95 2.86 -11.59
C GLU A 46 -7.84 1.52 -12.36
N GLY A 47 -8.10 0.40 -11.68
CA GLY A 47 -8.12 -0.93 -12.28
C GLY A 47 -6.74 -1.34 -12.82
N GLU A 48 -6.68 -1.73 -14.10
CA GLU A 48 -5.43 -2.16 -14.77
C GLU A 48 -4.37 -1.06 -14.87
N GLN A 49 -4.73 0.21 -14.61
CA GLN A 49 -3.78 1.34 -14.62
C GLN A 49 -3.06 1.51 -13.27
N VAL A 50 -3.36 0.68 -12.28
CA VAL A 50 -2.77 0.72 -10.94
C VAL A 50 -2.20 -0.67 -10.61
N THR A 51 -1.02 -0.72 -10.00
CA THR A 51 -0.37 -1.96 -9.61
C THR A 51 0.09 -1.92 -8.15
N LEU A 52 -0.01 -3.06 -7.47
CA LEU A 52 0.46 -3.24 -6.10
C LEU A 52 1.98 -3.43 -6.08
N LEU A 53 2.67 -2.56 -5.35
CA LEU A 53 4.08 -2.71 -5.02
C LEU A 53 4.21 -3.65 -3.82
N LYS A 54 4.32 -4.95 -4.09
CA LYS A 54 4.70 -5.91 -3.04
C LYS A 54 6.14 -5.63 -2.64
N GLN A 55 6.38 -5.22 -1.38
CA GLN A 55 7.71 -5.22 -0.80
C GLN A 55 8.21 -6.67 -0.77
N GLN A 56 8.98 -7.07 -1.77
CA GLN A 56 9.74 -8.31 -1.75
C GLN A 56 10.90 -8.12 -0.76
N VAL A 57 10.61 -8.23 0.54
CA VAL A 57 11.66 -8.27 1.57
C VAL A 57 12.33 -9.63 1.44
N LYS A 58 13.34 -9.72 0.59
CA LYS A 58 14.17 -10.91 0.44
C LYS A 58 15.04 -11.03 1.69
N ALA A 59 14.71 -11.97 2.56
CA ALA A 59 15.55 -12.39 3.67
C ALA A 59 16.79 -13.16 3.17
#